data_AF-A0A820Q795-F1
#
_entry.id   AF-A0A820Q795-F1
#
_cell.length_a   1.000
_cell.length_b   1.000
_cell.length_c   1.000
_cell.angle_alpha   90.00
_cell.angle_beta   90.00
_cell.angle_gamma   90.00
#
_symmetry.space_group_name_H-M   'P 1'
#
loop_
_entity.id
_entity.type
_entity.pdbx_description
1 polymer ?
#
loop_
_entity_poly.entity_id
_entity_poly.type
_entity_poly.pdbx_seq_one_letter_code
_entity_poly.pdbx_strand_id
1 'polypeptide(L)' 'EYNRKNHNDQQVSQNSSSIKCLVCSDKNRNILFQPCSHFVTCHSCASHIKKYLLCK' A
#
# COMPACT_ATOMS: atom_id res chain seq x y z
N GLU A 1 -24.03 31.78 -20.55
CA GLU A 1 -24.09 30.78 -19.48
C GLU A 1 -23.37 29.51 -19.92
N TYR A 2 -22.05 29.46 -19.72
CA TYR A 2 -21.22 28.32 -20.14
C TYR A 2 -20.39 27.86 -18.94
N ASN A 3 -20.92 26.92 -18.18
CA ASN A 3 -20.16 26.23 -17.15
C ASN A 3 -19.93 24.78 -17.60
N ARG A 4 -18.72 24.55 -18.15
CA ARG A 4 -18.16 23.22 -18.42
C ARG A 4 -18.14 22.42 -17.11
N LYS A 5 -18.98 21.40 -17.01
CA LYS A 5 -18.76 20.32 -16.04
C LYS A 5 -17.78 19.33 -16.68
N ASN A 6 -16.50 19.53 -16.40
CA ASN A 6 -15.44 18.54 -16.61
C ASN A 6 -14.64 18.43 -15.33
N HIS A 7 -14.94 17.43 -14.50
CA HIS A 7 -13.86 16.58 -14.04
C HIS A 7 -14.40 15.16 -13.85
N ASN A 8 -14.02 14.35 -14.83
CA ASN A 8 -13.92 12.92 -14.74
C ASN A 8 -12.91 12.59 -13.62
N ASP A 9 -13.39 12.05 -12.50
CA ASP A 9 -12.59 11.15 -11.67
C ASP A 9 -13.49 9.98 -11.28
N GLN A 10 -13.71 9.13 -12.27
CA GLN A 10 -14.20 7.80 -12.05
C GLN A 10 -13.08 7.00 -11.36
N GLN A 11 -13.36 6.53 -10.14
CA GLN A 11 -12.71 5.43 -9.39
C GLN A 11 -11.79 5.81 -8.20
N VAL A 12 -12.40 6.07 -7.04
CA VAL A 12 -11.85 5.57 -5.75
C VAL A 12 -12.91 4.71 -5.06
N SER A 13 -13.37 3.69 -5.76
CA SER A 13 -14.05 2.55 -5.16
C SER A 13 -13.01 1.44 -5.03
N GLN A 14 -12.82 0.91 -3.82
CA GLN A 14 -11.93 -0.21 -3.44
C GLN A 14 -10.51 0.15 -2.96
N ASN A 15 -10.33 0.45 -1.65
CA ASN A 15 -9.27 -0.14 -0.81
C ASN A 15 -9.14 0.55 0.57
N SER A 16 -10.13 0.41 1.44
CA SER A 16 -9.88 0.47 2.90
C SER A 16 -8.95 -0.67 3.38
N SER A 17 -8.60 -1.59 2.48
CA SER A 17 -7.60 -2.65 2.65
C SER A 17 -6.17 -2.20 2.36
N SER A 18 -5.97 -1.02 1.74
CA SER A 18 -4.66 -0.62 1.24
C SER A 18 -3.64 -0.47 2.37
N ILE A 19 -3.99 -0.04 3.58
CA ILE A 19 -3.01 0.27 4.64
C ILE A 19 -2.57 -0.98 5.42
N LYS A 20 -3.26 -2.11 5.30
CA LYS A 20 -3.02 -3.31 6.11
C LYS A 20 -1.81 -4.10 5.63
N CYS A 21 -1.13 -4.76 6.56
CA CYS A 21 0.02 -5.61 6.28
C CYS A 21 -0.39 -6.75 5.36
N LEU A 22 0.32 -6.94 4.24
CA LEU A 22 0.01 -8.01 3.30
C LEU A 22 0.30 -9.42 3.83
N VAL A 23 0.98 -9.54 4.97
CA VAL A 23 1.37 -10.82 5.57
C VAL A 23 0.32 -11.29 6.57
N CYS A 24 -0.01 -10.44 7.56
CA CYS A 24 -0.96 -10.81 8.61
C CYS A 24 -2.36 -10.20 8.42
N SER A 25 -2.54 -9.15 7.60
CA SER A 25 -3.80 -8.40 7.44
C SER A 25 -4.42 -7.80 8.73
N ASP A 26 -3.78 -8.01 9.88
CA ASP A 26 -4.25 -7.53 11.18
C ASP A 26 -3.75 -6.12 11.49
N LYS A 27 -2.46 -5.86 11.24
CA LYS A 27 -1.78 -4.61 11.59
C LYS A 27 -1.55 -3.73 10.38
N ASN A 28 -1.47 -2.43 10.60
CA ASN A 28 -1.10 -1.47 9.57
C ASN A 28 0.36 -1.64 9.15
N ARG A 29 0.64 -1.41 7.86
CA ARG A 29 1.99 -1.31 7.33
C ARG A 29 2.67 -0.11 7.96
N ASN A 30 3.89 -0.31 8.46
CA ASN A 30 4.67 0.74 9.12
C ASN A 30 6.18 0.60 8.88
N ILE A 31 6.59 -0.30 7.97
CA ILE A 31 7.99 -0.52 7.60
C ILE A 31 8.18 -0.26 6.11
N LEU A 32 9.21 0.52 5.80
CA LEU A 32 9.70 0.77 4.46
C LEU A 32 10.97 -0.05 4.24
N PHE A 33 10.95 -0.98 3.28
CA PHE A 33 12.14 -1.76 2.92
C PHE A 33 13.05 -0.95 2.02
N GLN A 34 14.32 -0.77 2.40
CA GLN A 34 15.33 -0.08 1.58
C GLN A 34 16.32 -1.08 0.99
N PRO A 35 16.88 -0.82 -0.21
CA PRO A 35 16.80 0.42 -1.00
C PRO A 35 15.54 0.60 -1.86
N CYS A 36 14.68 -0.42 -1.96
CA CYS A 36 13.57 -0.48 -2.91
C CYS A 36 12.27 0.25 -2.52
N SER A 37 12.28 0.91 -1.37
CA SER A 37 11.14 1.65 -0.79
C SER A 37 9.78 0.92 -0.81
N HIS A 38 9.77 -0.41 -0.66
CA HIS A 38 8.51 -1.16 -0.57
C HIS A 38 7.85 -0.97 0.81
N PHE A 39 6.59 -0.53 0.81
CA PHE A 39 5.79 -0.33 2.03
C PHE A 39 4.65 -1.35 2.09
N VAL A 40 4.97 -2.58 2.49
CA VAL A 40 4.06 -3.74 2.35
C VAL A 40 3.78 -4.49 3.66
N THR A 41 4.58 -4.27 4.71
CA THR A 41 4.44 -5.03 5.97
C THR A 41 4.40 -4.16 7.23
N CYS A 42 3.85 -4.74 8.31
CA CYS A 42 3.98 -4.22 9.66
C CYS A 42 5.31 -4.67 10.30
N HIS A 43 5.71 -3.99 11.38
CA HIS A 43 6.95 -4.24 12.11
C HIS A 43 7.13 -5.69 12.57
N SER A 44 6.05 -6.32 13.05
CA SER A 44 6.10 -7.72 13.48
C SER A 44 6.40 -8.68 12.33
N CYS A 45 5.81 -8.45 11.15
CA CYS A 45 6.02 -9.32 9.99
C CYS A 45 7.34 -9.02 9.27
N ALA A 46 7.84 -7.79 9.35
CA ALA A 46 9.08 -7.38 8.68
C ALA A 46 10.29 -8.24 9.07
N SER A 47 10.38 -8.66 10.34
CA SER A 47 11.45 -9.54 10.86
C SER A 47 11.41 -10.96 10.27
N HIS A 48 10.26 -11.42 9.79
CA HIS A 48 10.08 -12.75 9.21
C HIS A 48 10.24 -12.77 7.68
N ILE A 49 10.16 -11.61 7.03
CA ILE A 49 10.33 -11.49 5.58
C ILE A 49 11.83 -11.51 5.25
N LYS A 50 12.25 -12.51 4.49
CA LYS A 50 13.61 -12.55 3.96
C LYS A 50 13.76 -11.48 2.87
N LYS A 51 14.79 -10.62 2.99
CA LYS A 51 15.01 -9.39 2.20
C LYS A 51 14.89 -9.55 0.68
N TYR A 52 15.06 -10.76 0.15
CA TYR A 52 15.05 -11.07 -1.28
C TYR A 52 13.67 -11.29 -1.90
N LEU A 53 12.58 -11.33 -1.12
CA LEU A 53 11.24 -11.62 -1.65
C LEU A 53 10.54 -10.42 -2.30
N LEU A 54 11.08 -9.20 -2.18
CA LEU A 54 10.38 -7.98 -2.56
C LEU A 54 10.93 -7.30 -3.82
N CYS A 55 12.11 -7.70 -4.33
CA CYS A 55 12.68 -7.14 -5.56
C CYS A 55 12.96 -8.24 -6.57
N LYS A 56 12.36 -8.11 -7.75
CA LYS A 56 12.82 -8.73 -8.99
C LYS A 56 13.37 -7.63 -9.89
#